data_AF-A0A1Q5UDB3-F1
#
_entry.id   AF-A0A1Q5UDB3-F1
#
_cell.length_a   1.000
_cell.length_b   1.000
_cell.length_c   1.000
_cell.angle_alpha   90.00
_cell.angle_beta   90.00
_cell.angle_gamma   90.00
#
_symmetry.space_group_name_H-M   'P 1'
#
loop_
_entity.id
_entity.type
_entity.pdbx_description
1 polymer ?
#
loop_
_entity_poly.entity_id
_entity_poly.type
_entity_poly.pdbx_seq_one_letter_code
_entity_poly.pdbx_strand_id
1 'polypeptide(L)'
;MTDSKTNLLGNEDPIDPPPAYDPPKPARGTLPRPPPLSLPVLNSLRNKRVILASQSPRRRQIISYLGLPNIEIIPSNADENLPKTLTPFEYVLGTATKKAQAVYSQEISNETAGEPALILAADTIVVDISSGTILEKPRSEAHHVTMLRALRDARDHKVFTALVAMAPLASARQPGYAIESIVEETNVRFDGDVTDELILAYVRTREGADKAGGYGLQGLGSILVEKIEGTADNVIGMPLKATLKLIETVMAKADDEDRLLDDPVLEDEDEEEEGEE
;
A
#
# COMPACT_ATOMS: atom_id res chain seq x y z
N MET A 1 -12.88 -94.17 18.32
CA MET A 1 -12.74 -93.30 19.50
C MET A 1 -11.70 -92.25 19.11
N THR A 2 -12.12 -91.17 18.44
CA THR A 2 -12.47 -89.84 19.03
C THR A 2 -11.24 -89.26 19.74
N ASP A 3 -10.60 -88.17 19.29
CA ASP A 3 -11.08 -86.78 19.20
C ASP A 3 -10.28 -85.99 18.15
N SER A 4 -10.89 -85.32 17.16
CA SER A 4 -11.60 -84.02 17.18
C SER A 4 -10.68 -82.79 17.32
N LYS A 5 -10.24 -82.28 16.16
CA LYS A 5 -9.85 -80.88 15.93
C LYS A 5 -11.08 -79.99 16.11
N THR A 6 -11.03 -78.97 16.98
CA THR A 6 -11.92 -77.80 16.84
C THR A 6 -11.26 -76.51 17.34
N ASN A 7 -11.40 -75.48 16.50
CA ASN A 7 -10.96 -74.11 16.51
C ASN A 7 -10.82 -73.39 17.88
N LEU A 8 -9.67 -72.71 18.05
CA LEU A 8 -9.56 -71.48 18.84
C LEU A 8 -10.07 -70.29 18.00
N LEU A 9 -11.25 -69.78 18.32
CA LEU A 9 -11.65 -68.40 18.05
C LEU A 9 -12.30 -67.90 19.34
N GLY A 10 -11.62 -66.97 20.01
CA GLY A 10 -12.07 -66.36 21.25
C GLY A 10 -13.23 -65.39 21.01
N ASN A 11 -14.10 -65.30 22.00
CA ASN A 11 -15.18 -64.33 22.14
C ASN A 11 -14.68 -62.89 21.92
N GLU A 12 -15.29 -62.15 21.00
CA GLU A 12 -15.29 -60.69 21.01
C GLU A 12 -16.62 -60.22 21.61
N ASP A 13 -16.54 -59.51 22.74
CA ASP A 13 -17.68 -58.81 23.34
C ASP A 13 -18.13 -57.64 22.42
N PRO A 14 -19.43 -57.37 22.27
CA PRO A 14 -19.90 -56.26 21.45
C PRO A 14 -19.52 -54.91 22.07
N ILE A 15 -18.75 -54.12 21.32
CA ILE A 15 -18.34 -52.76 21.69
C ILE A 15 -19.58 -51.85 21.68
N ASP A 16 -19.88 -51.23 22.83
CA ASP A 16 -20.93 -50.21 22.95
C ASP A 16 -20.69 -49.07 21.95
N PRO A 17 -21.73 -48.55 21.27
CA PRO A 17 -21.57 -47.40 20.38
C PRO A 17 -21.14 -46.17 21.19
N PRO A 18 -20.30 -45.29 20.62
CA PRO A 18 -19.84 -44.09 21.31
C PRO A 18 -21.02 -43.17 21.66
N PRO A 19 -20.94 -42.40 22.76
CA PRO A 19 -22.01 -41.50 23.18
C PRO A 19 -22.32 -40.50 22.06
N ALA A 20 -23.61 -40.28 21.82
CA ALA A 20 -24.08 -39.32 20.82
C ALA A 20 -23.45 -37.95 21.07
N TYR A 21 -22.77 -37.41 20.06
CA TYR A 21 -22.18 -36.07 20.13
C TYR A 21 -23.30 -35.03 20.36
N ASP A 22 -23.15 -34.20 21.39
CA ASP A 22 -23.97 -33.00 21.54
C ASP A 22 -23.83 -32.11 20.29
N PRO A 23 -24.92 -31.47 19.82
CA PRO A 23 -24.85 -30.55 18.71
C PRO A 23 -23.90 -29.38 19.05
N PRO A 24 -23.16 -28.85 18.05
CA PRO A 24 -22.22 -27.75 18.27
C PRO A 24 -22.97 -26.53 18.83
N LYS A 25 -22.45 -25.95 19.91
CA LYS A 25 -22.95 -24.70 20.47
C LYS A 25 -22.96 -23.62 19.37
N PRO A 26 -23.97 -22.75 19.31
CA PRO A 26 -24.03 -21.68 18.32
C PRO A 26 -22.75 -20.84 18.39
N ALA A 27 -22.18 -20.55 17.22
CA ALA A 27 -20.99 -19.73 17.08
C ALA A 27 -21.20 -18.42 17.86
N ARG A 28 -20.26 -18.09 18.76
CA ARG A 28 -20.23 -16.78 19.41
C ARG A 28 -20.24 -15.73 18.30
N GLY A 29 -21.24 -14.85 18.32
CA GLY A 29 -21.36 -13.78 17.34
C GLY A 29 -20.06 -12.96 17.27
N THR A 30 -19.67 -12.56 16.07
CA THR A 30 -18.54 -11.64 15.87
C THR A 30 -18.77 -10.39 16.71
N LEU A 31 -17.77 -9.97 17.48
CA LEU A 31 -17.85 -8.70 18.22
C LEU A 31 -18.20 -7.55 17.23
N PRO A 32 -19.09 -6.62 17.61
CA PRO A 32 -19.42 -5.50 16.76
C PRO A 32 -18.14 -4.70 16.47
N ARG A 33 -17.96 -4.30 15.20
CA ARG A 33 -16.83 -3.46 14.81
C ARG A 33 -16.93 -2.13 15.57
N PRO A 34 -15.79 -1.57 16.04
CA PRO A 34 -15.81 -0.24 16.65
C PRO A 34 -16.33 0.80 15.65
N PRO A 35 -16.98 1.87 16.12
CA PRO A 35 -17.43 2.94 15.23
C PRO A 35 -16.23 3.60 14.54
N PRO A 36 -16.40 4.13 13.31
CA PRO A 36 -15.33 4.83 12.60
C PRO A 36 -15.01 6.17 13.28
N LEU A 37 -13.80 6.68 13.02
CA LEU A 37 -13.38 8.01 13.48
C LEU A 37 -14.33 9.09 12.97
N SER A 38 -14.92 9.88 13.88
CA SER A 38 -15.87 10.95 13.54
C SER A 38 -15.19 12.31 13.43
N LEU A 39 -14.39 12.48 12.38
CA LEU A 39 -13.78 13.77 12.02
C LEU A 39 -14.63 14.48 10.95
N PRO A 40 -14.72 15.83 10.95
CA PRO A 40 -15.52 16.57 9.98
C PRO A 40 -15.22 16.20 8.52
N VAL A 41 -13.95 16.12 8.15
CA VAL A 41 -13.53 15.76 6.78
C VAL A 41 -13.93 14.33 6.39
N LEU A 42 -13.84 13.37 7.31
CA LEU A 42 -14.24 12.00 7.02
C LEU A 42 -15.76 11.90 6.92
N ASN A 43 -16.49 12.64 7.77
CA ASN A 43 -17.94 12.68 7.73
C ASN A 43 -18.47 13.26 6.41
N SER A 44 -17.83 14.33 5.87
CA SER A 44 -18.22 14.90 4.58
C SER A 44 -17.95 13.94 3.41
N LEU A 45 -16.84 13.21 3.46
CA LEU A 45 -16.44 12.25 2.42
C LEU A 45 -17.26 10.94 2.42
N ARG A 46 -17.92 10.56 3.51
CA ARG A 46 -18.69 9.29 3.60
C ARG A 46 -19.81 9.16 2.58
N ASN A 47 -20.40 10.28 2.18
CA ASN A 47 -21.49 10.33 1.20
C ASN A 47 -21.02 10.86 -0.17
N LYS A 48 -19.71 10.86 -0.40
CA LYS A 48 -19.10 11.36 -1.62
C LYS A 48 -18.33 10.25 -2.32
N ARG A 49 -18.05 10.48 -3.60
CA ARG A 49 -17.24 9.60 -4.41
C ARG A 49 -15.77 9.77 -4.05
N VAL A 50 -15.15 8.71 -3.53
CA VAL A 50 -13.71 8.69 -3.17
C VAL A 50 -13.02 7.60 -3.96
N ILE A 51 -11.93 7.94 -4.64
CA ILE A 51 -11.18 7.01 -5.48
C ILE A 51 -9.82 6.71 -4.84
N LEU A 52 -9.47 5.43 -4.77
CA LEU A 52 -8.09 4.97 -4.58
C LEU A 52 -7.50 4.58 -5.94
N ALA A 53 -6.54 5.37 -6.40
CA ALA A 53 -5.80 5.22 -7.66
C ALA A 53 -4.76 4.08 -7.63
N SER A 54 -5.13 2.89 -7.14
CA SER A 54 -4.18 1.79 -6.93
C SER A 54 -4.80 0.40 -7.04
N GLN A 55 -4.11 -0.53 -7.70
CA GLN A 55 -4.45 -1.96 -7.70
C GLN A 55 -4.05 -2.71 -6.43
N SER A 56 -3.29 -2.07 -5.53
CA SER A 56 -2.71 -2.78 -4.38
C SER A 56 -3.79 -3.19 -3.38
N PRO A 57 -4.01 -4.51 -3.14
CA PRO A 57 -4.98 -4.96 -2.15
C PRO A 57 -4.58 -4.52 -0.73
N ARG A 58 -3.29 -4.35 -0.47
CA ARG A 58 -2.76 -3.89 0.83
C ARG A 58 -3.16 -2.45 1.12
N ARG A 59 -3.05 -1.56 0.13
CA ARG A 59 -3.46 -0.15 0.25
C ARG A 59 -4.98 -0.04 0.45
N ARG A 60 -5.75 -0.83 -0.30
CA ARG A 60 -7.20 -0.93 -0.12
C ARG A 60 -7.57 -1.38 1.31
N GLN A 61 -6.84 -2.34 1.85
CA GLN A 61 -7.05 -2.79 3.23
C GLN A 61 -6.74 -1.67 4.23
N ILE A 62 -5.61 -0.98 4.10
CA ILE A 62 -5.23 0.09 5.02
C ILE A 62 -6.23 1.24 4.99
N ILE A 63 -6.61 1.73 3.81
CA ILE A 63 -7.54 2.86 3.71
C ILE A 63 -8.93 2.54 4.27
N SER A 64 -9.32 1.26 4.28
CA SER A 64 -10.61 0.83 4.83
C SER A 64 -10.75 1.14 6.34
N TYR A 65 -9.63 1.30 7.05
CA TYR A 65 -9.64 1.69 8.47
C TYR A 65 -10.11 3.13 8.71
N LEU A 66 -10.12 4.00 7.69
CA LEU A 66 -10.70 5.36 7.81
C LEU A 66 -12.23 5.35 7.87
N GLY A 67 -12.89 4.22 7.60
CA GLY A 67 -14.35 4.11 7.69
C GLY A 67 -15.10 4.89 6.60
N LEU A 68 -14.50 5.03 5.42
CA LEU A 68 -15.15 5.52 4.21
C LEU A 68 -15.86 4.34 3.52
N PRO A 69 -17.19 4.33 3.39
CA PRO A 69 -17.94 3.15 2.96
C PRO A 69 -17.79 2.84 1.47
N ASN A 70 -17.57 3.86 0.64
CA ASN A 70 -17.67 3.78 -0.83
C ASN A 70 -16.36 4.19 -1.52
N ILE A 71 -15.24 3.56 -1.15
CA ILE A 71 -13.97 3.77 -1.85
C ILE A 71 -13.98 2.96 -3.16
N GLU A 72 -13.94 3.66 -4.28
CA GLU A 72 -13.75 3.09 -5.61
C GLU A 72 -12.28 2.78 -5.86
N ILE A 73 -12.01 1.66 -6.52
CA ILE A 73 -10.64 1.25 -6.86
C ILE A 73 -10.48 1.44 -8.36
N ILE A 74 -9.79 2.51 -8.76
CA ILE A 74 -9.54 2.82 -10.17
C ILE A 74 -8.04 2.89 -10.41
N PRO A 75 -7.43 1.82 -10.94
CA PRO A 75 -6.01 1.80 -11.24
C PRO A 75 -5.58 2.90 -12.21
N SER A 76 -4.43 3.52 -11.94
CA SER A 76 -3.78 4.34 -12.96
C SER A 76 -3.14 3.46 -14.04
N ASN A 77 -3.27 3.88 -15.30
CA ASN A 77 -2.57 3.32 -16.45
C ASN A 77 -1.30 4.12 -16.81
N ALA A 78 -0.84 5.02 -15.94
CA ALA A 78 0.34 5.84 -16.19
C ALA A 78 1.62 4.98 -16.22
N ASP A 79 2.49 5.24 -17.20
CA ASP A 79 3.78 4.56 -17.32
C ASP A 79 4.72 4.93 -16.15
N GLU A 80 5.31 3.91 -15.53
CA GLU A 80 6.33 4.04 -14.48
C GLU A 80 7.74 4.25 -15.07
N ASN A 81 7.87 5.22 -15.99
CA ASN A 81 9.06 5.42 -16.83
C ASN A 81 9.86 6.68 -16.49
N LEU A 82 9.73 7.20 -15.26
CA LEU A 82 10.49 8.37 -14.85
C LEU A 82 12.00 8.13 -14.94
N PRO A 83 12.80 9.17 -15.27
CA PRO A 83 14.25 9.03 -15.36
C PRO A 83 14.83 8.50 -14.05
N LYS A 84 15.65 7.45 -14.14
CA LYS A 84 16.35 6.88 -12.97
C LYS A 84 17.49 7.76 -12.47
N THR A 85 17.74 8.90 -13.11
CA THR A 85 18.65 9.96 -12.66
C THR A 85 18.06 10.79 -11.53
N LEU A 86 16.74 10.73 -11.32
CA LEU A 86 16.06 11.39 -10.19
C LEU A 86 16.51 10.77 -8.87
N THR A 87 16.49 11.57 -7.81
CA THR A 87 16.64 11.04 -6.46
C THR A 87 15.48 10.08 -6.14
N PRO A 88 15.66 9.11 -5.23
CA PRO A 88 14.56 8.22 -4.84
C PRO A 88 13.30 8.95 -4.40
N PHE A 89 13.47 10.08 -3.71
CA PHE A 89 12.38 10.94 -3.26
C PHE A 89 11.60 11.56 -4.44
N GLU A 90 12.30 12.16 -5.40
CA GLU A 90 11.67 12.75 -6.58
C GLU A 90 11.01 11.69 -7.46
N TYR A 91 11.64 10.52 -7.60
CA TYR A 91 11.12 9.41 -8.38
C TYR A 91 9.78 8.89 -7.81
N VAL A 92 9.74 8.59 -6.51
CA VAL A 92 8.53 8.03 -5.87
C VAL A 92 7.40 9.06 -5.85
N LEU A 93 7.73 10.32 -5.55
CA LEU A 93 6.76 11.42 -5.57
C LEU A 93 6.21 11.65 -6.98
N GLY A 94 7.08 11.79 -7.98
CA GLY A 94 6.67 11.99 -9.37
C GLY A 94 5.80 10.84 -9.88
N THR A 95 6.11 9.60 -9.52
CA THR A 95 5.33 8.41 -9.90
C THR A 95 3.94 8.44 -9.26
N ALA A 96 3.84 8.74 -7.97
CA ALA A 96 2.56 8.87 -7.28
C ALA A 96 1.71 10.03 -7.85
N THR A 97 2.33 11.17 -8.16
CA THR A 97 1.67 12.34 -8.75
C THR A 97 1.11 12.01 -10.13
N LYS A 98 1.92 11.40 -11.01
CA LYS A 98 1.45 10.94 -12.33
C LYS A 98 0.27 10.00 -12.22
N LYS A 99 0.29 9.08 -11.24
CA LYS A 99 -0.82 8.15 -11.00
C LYS A 99 -2.11 8.87 -10.62
N ALA A 100 -2.03 9.84 -9.71
CA ALA A 100 -3.18 10.65 -9.28
C ALA A 100 -3.75 11.47 -10.45
N GLN A 101 -2.90 12.20 -11.17
CA GLN A 101 -3.30 13.07 -12.28
C GLN A 101 -3.93 12.31 -13.44
N ALA A 102 -3.40 11.12 -13.77
CA ALA A 102 -3.96 10.27 -14.81
C ALA A 102 -5.40 9.83 -14.47
N VAL A 103 -5.64 9.40 -13.22
CA VAL A 103 -6.99 9.00 -12.77
C VAL A 103 -7.90 10.22 -12.65
N TYR A 104 -7.39 11.35 -12.18
CA TYR A 104 -8.14 12.60 -12.14
C TYR A 104 -8.63 13.01 -13.53
N SER A 105 -7.73 13.06 -14.51
CA SER A 105 -8.06 13.44 -15.89
C SER A 105 -9.09 12.50 -16.53
N GLN A 106 -9.07 11.22 -16.17
CA GLN A 106 -10.04 10.24 -16.63
C GLN A 106 -11.43 10.42 -15.99
N GLU A 107 -11.47 10.75 -14.70
CA GLU A 107 -12.69 10.65 -13.89
C GLU A 107 -13.39 11.98 -13.62
N ILE A 108 -12.72 13.11 -13.86
CA ILE A 108 -13.24 14.45 -13.58
C ILE A 108 -14.54 14.78 -14.31
N SER A 109 -14.68 14.32 -15.55
CA SER A 109 -15.85 14.55 -16.40
C SER A 109 -16.67 13.28 -16.64
N ASN A 110 -16.63 12.32 -15.70
CA ASN A 110 -17.38 11.07 -15.83
C ASN A 110 -18.89 11.33 -15.66
N GLU A 111 -19.64 11.38 -16.77
CA GLU A 111 -21.08 11.68 -16.77
C GLU A 111 -21.92 10.66 -15.98
N THR A 112 -21.45 9.42 -15.86
CA THR A 112 -22.20 8.34 -15.19
C THR A 112 -21.96 8.33 -13.69
N ALA A 113 -20.70 8.44 -13.26
CA ALA A 113 -20.31 8.36 -11.86
C ALA A 113 -20.25 9.73 -11.16
N GLY A 114 -20.21 10.82 -11.94
CA GLY A 114 -19.97 12.17 -11.46
C GLY A 114 -18.51 12.41 -11.08
N GLU A 115 -18.21 13.67 -10.80
CA GLU A 115 -16.89 14.12 -10.35
C GLU A 115 -16.51 13.51 -8.99
N PRO A 116 -15.28 12.99 -8.84
CA PRO A 116 -14.79 12.47 -7.56
C PRO A 116 -14.48 13.60 -6.59
N ALA A 117 -14.93 13.47 -5.34
CA ALA A 117 -14.61 14.46 -4.29
C ALA A 117 -13.18 14.33 -3.77
N LEU A 118 -12.58 13.15 -3.88
CA LEU A 118 -11.22 12.88 -3.44
C LEU A 118 -10.61 11.74 -4.26
N ILE A 119 -9.39 11.94 -4.73
CA ILE A 119 -8.55 10.90 -5.33
C ILE A 119 -7.30 10.73 -4.48
N LEU A 120 -6.97 9.50 -4.14
CA LEU A 120 -5.75 9.13 -3.42
C LEU A 120 -4.89 8.25 -4.31
N ALA A 121 -3.63 8.61 -4.52
CA ALA A 121 -2.63 7.76 -5.14
C ALA A 121 -1.45 7.51 -4.19
N ALA A 122 -0.74 6.41 -4.43
CA ALA A 122 0.45 6.10 -3.68
C ALA A 122 1.45 5.31 -4.53
N ASP A 123 2.73 5.57 -4.29
CA ASP A 123 3.83 4.79 -4.83
C ASP A 123 4.82 4.43 -3.72
N THR A 124 5.43 3.26 -3.81
CA THR A 124 6.31 2.73 -2.75
C THR A 124 7.55 2.13 -3.38
N ILE A 125 8.71 2.59 -2.93
CA ILE A 125 10.01 2.09 -3.38
C ILE A 125 10.85 1.64 -2.19
N VAL A 126 11.75 0.69 -2.46
CA VAL A 126 12.81 0.28 -1.53
C VAL A 126 14.13 0.81 -2.05
N VAL A 127 14.98 1.34 -1.17
CA VAL A 127 16.29 1.88 -1.53
C VAL A 127 17.34 1.14 -0.73
N ASP A 128 18.27 0.52 -1.46
CA ASP A 128 19.50 0.02 -0.88
C ASP A 128 20.40 1.21 -0.53
N ILE A 129 20.63 1.43 0.75
CA ILE A 129 21.41 2.57 1.25
C ILE A 129 22.90 2.45 0.94
N SER A 130 23.41 1.25 0.66
CA SER A 130 24.81 1.02 0.36
C SER A 130 25.17 1.47 -1.06
N SER A 131 24.26 1.24 -2.01
CA SER A 131 24.42 1.62 -3.41
C SER A 131 23.67 2.89 -3.80
N GLY A 132 22.70 3.33 -2.99
CA GLY A 132 21.75 4.40 -3.34
C GLY A 132 20.72 3.98 -4.38
N THR A 133 20.65 2.69 -4.72
CA THR A 133 19.84 2.19 -5.84
C THR A 133 18.39 1.92 -5.42
N ILE A 134 17.45 2.31 -6.29
CA ILE A 134 16.04 1.94 -6.15
C ILE A 134 15.85 0.47 -6.53
N LEU A 135 15.35 -0.32 -5.59
CA LEU A 135 14.97 -1.73 -5.78
C LEU A 135 13.51 -1.83 -6.19
N GLU A 136 13.31 -2.08 -7.48
CA GLU A 136 12.00 -2.37 -8.07
C GLU A 136 11.53 -3.81 -7.73
N LYS A 137 10.48 -4.27 -8.42
CA LYS A 137 10.03 -5.67 -8.33
C LYS A 137 11.10 -6.61 -8.92
N PRO A 138 11.30 -7.80 -8.33
CA PRO A 138 12.21 -8.78 -8.91
C PRO A 138 11.71 -9.23 -10.30
N ARG A 139 12.66 -9.41 -11.23
CA ARG A 139 12.39 -9.74 -12.65
C ARG A 139 12.33 -11.25 -12.91
N SER A 140 12.90 -12.03 -12.01
CA SER A 140 12.95 -13.49 -12.06
C SER A 140 13.20 -14.02 -10.64
N GLU A 141 12.97 -15.31 -10.43
CA GLU A 141 13.28 -15.95 -9.13
C GLU A 141 14.76 -15.83 -8.77
N ALA A 142 15.66 -15.96 -9.76
CA ALA A 142 17.09 -15.75 -9.54
C ALA A 142 17.41 -14.31 -9.09
N HIS A 143 16.80 -13.31 -9.74
CA HIS A 143 16.94 -11.92 -9.33
C HIS A 143 16.36 -11.70 -7.92
N HIS A 144 15.23 -12.34 -7.59
CA HIS A 144 14.58 -12.26 -6.30
C HIS A 144 15.48 -12.78 -5.17
N VAL A 145 16.10 -13.94 -5.34
CA VAL A 145 17.06 -14.51 -4.38
C VAL A 145 18.25 -13.58 -4.18
N THR A 146 18.86 -13.09 -5.28
CA THR A 146 19.99 -12.16 -5.21
C THR A 146 19.64 -10.87 -4.48
N MET A 147 18.46 -10.30 -4.76
CA MET A 147 17.96 -9.09 -4.11
C MET A 147 17.79 -9.28 -2.60
N LEU A 148 17.16 -10.38 -2.16
CA LEU A 148 16.95 -10.64 -0.74
C LEU A 148 18.26 -10.93 0.01
N ARG A 149 19.21 -11.62 -0.62
CA ARG A 149 20.56 -11.79 -0.05
C ARG A 149 21.26 -10.46 0.12
N ALA A 150 21.23 -9.60 -0.90
CA ALA A 150 21.83 -8.27 -0.83
C ALA A 150 21.22 -7.43 0.32
N LEU A 151 19.89 -7.44 0.46
CA LEU A 151 19.20 -6.75 1.56
C LEU A 151 19.56 -7.32 2.93
N ARG A 152 19.61 -8.66 3.08
CA ARG A 152 20.06 -9.30 4.32
C ARG A 152 21.49 -8.92 4.68
N ASP A 153 22.39 -9.01 3.71
CA ASP A 153 23.82 -8.79 3.92
C ASP A 153 24.13 -7.31 4.22
N ALA A 154 23.40 -6.37 3.59
CA ALA A 154 23.44 -4.95 3.89
C ALA A 154 22.77 -4.59 5.23
N ARG A 155 21.86 -5.45 5.70
CA ARG A 155 21.04 -5.35 6.91
C ARG A 155 20.00 -4.23 6.85
N ASP A 156 20.43 -3.00 6.57
CA ASP A 156 19.57 -1.82 6.60
C ASP A 156 19.20 -1.35 5.18
N HIS A 157 17.93 -1.00 4.99
CA HIS A 157 17.44 -0.34 3.79
C HIS A 157 16.31 0.62 4.11
N LYS A 158 16.01 1.52 3.17
CA LYS A 158 14.94 2.50 3.32
C LYS A 158 13.74 2.14 2.49
N VAL A 159 12.56 2.39 3.04
CA VAL A 159 11.29 2.33 2.31
C VAL A 159 10.69 3.72 2.25
N PHE A 160 10.43 4.18 1.04
CA PHE A 160 9.75 5.45 0.81
C PHE A 160 8.37 5.17 0.23
N THR A 161 7.33 5.77 0.81
CA THR A 161 6.02 5.86 0.16
C THR A 161 5.66 7.31 -0.06
N ALA A 162 5.42 7.67 -1.32
CA ALA A 162 4.75 8.92 -1.65
C ALA A 162 3.24 8.70 -1.64
N LEU A 163 2.52 9.65 -1.06
CA LEU A 163 1.07 9.77 -1.11
C LEU A 163 0.74 11.08 -1.82
N VAL A 164 -0.27 11.03 -2.70
CA VAL A 164 -0.81 12.19 -3.38
C VAL A 164 -2.32 12.18 -3.22
N ALA A 165 -2.88 13.31 -2.81
CA ALA A 165 -4.31 13.52 -2.72
C ALA A 165 -4.73 14.67 -3.63
N MET A 166 -5.82 14.49 -4.36
CA MET A 166 -6.41 15.51 -5.21
C MET A 166 -7.88 15.66 -4.86
N ALA A 167 -8.36 16.90 -4.80
CA ALA A 167 -9.77 17.23 -4.59
C ALA A 167 -10.16 18.38 -5.53
N PRO A 168 -11.33 18.34 -6.19
CA PRO A 168 -11.80 19.45 -7.01
C PRO A 168 -11.96 20.74 -6.21
N LEU A 169 -11.64 21.88 -6.80
CA LEU A 169 -11.89 23.18 -6.18
C LEU A 169 -13.38 23.52 -6.23
N ALA A 170 -13.90 24.15 -5.18
CA ALA A 170 -15.24 24.73 -5.22
C ALA A 170 -15.35 25.91 -6.22
N SER A 171 -14.23 26.59 -6.46
CA SER A 171 -14.13 27.72 -7.40
C SER A 171 -13.79 27.27 -8.83
N ALA A 172 -14.22 28.04 -9.83
CA ALA A 172 -13.92 27.78 -11.25
C ALA A 172 -12.47 28.12 -11.67
N ARG A 173 -11.51 28.07 -10.74
CA ARG A 173 -10.09 28.37 -10.99
C ARG A 173 -9.43 27.22 -11.72
N GLN A 174 -8.42 27.51 -12.55
CA GLN A 174 -7.55 26.49 -13.12
C GLN A 174 -6.42 26.15 -12.12
N PRO A 175 -6.01 24.87 -12.00
CA PRO A 175 -6.37 23.72 -12.83
C PRO A 175 -7.66 22.98 -12.41
N GLY A 176 -8.48 23.55 -11.52
CA GLY A 176 -9.76 22.99 -11.09
C GLY A 176 -9.67 22.01 -9.93
N TYR A 177 -8.46 21.80 -9.38
CA TYR A 177 -8.24 20.94 -8.22
C TYR A 177 -7.19 21.52 -7.27
N ALA A 178 -7.32 21.16 -5.99
CA ALA A 178 -6.24 21.16 -5.03
C ALA A 178 -5.46 19.85 -5.15
N ILE A 179 -4.14 19.91 -5.01
CA ILE A 179 -3.25 18.74 -4.98
C ILE A 179 -2.27 18.88 -3.82
N GLU A 180 -2.21 17.86 -2.98
CA GLU A 180 -1.22 17.76 -1.91
C GLU A 180 -0.45 16.47 -2.02
N SER A 181 0.78 16.49 -1.52
CA SER A 181 1.60 15.29 -1.45
C SER A 181 2.39 15.21 -0.16
N ILE A 182 2.74 14.00 0.25
CA ILE A 182 3.66 13.73 1.36
C ILE A 182 4.46 12.48 1.05
N VAL A 183 5.73 12.46 1.45
CA VAL A 183 6.59 11.28 1.36
C VAL A 183 6.99 10.87 2.77
N GLU A 184 6.77 9.59 3.08
CA GLU A 184 7.16 9.00 4.37
C GLU A 184 8.34 8.06 4.16
N GLU A 185 9.33 8.18 5.04
CA GLU A 185 10.52 7.32 5.07
C GLU A 185 10.41 6.35 6.25
N THR A 186 10.85 5.11 6.06
CA THR A 186 10.99 4.14 7.15
C THR A 186 12.24 3.32 6.94
N ASN A 187 13.08 3.24 7.96
CA ASN A 187 14.24 2.35 7.96
C ASN A 187 13.76 0.95 8.36
N VAL A 188 14.17 -0.04 7.57
CA VAL A 188 13.90 -1.45 7.85
C VAL A 188 15.24 -2.15 7.96
N ARG A 189 15.37 -2.95 9.02
CA ARG A 189 16.52 -3.82 9.24
C ARG A 189 16.11 -5.27 9.04
N PHE A 190 16.76 -5.95 8.11
CA PHE A 190 16.70 -7.39 7.97
C PHE A 190 17.51 -8.09 9.05
N ASP A 191 17.01 -9.25 9.47
CA ASP A 191 17.74 -10.15 10.36
C ASP A 191 18.91 -10.77 9.59
N GLY A 192 20.11 -10.61 10.14
CA GLY A 192 21.35 -11.09 9.53
C GLY A 192 21.50 -12.60 9.61
N ASP A 193 20.76 -13.25 10.50
CA ASP A 193 20.77 -14.70 10.70
C ASP A 193 19.82 -15.43 9.72
N VAL A 194 19.13 -14.69 8.84
CA VAL A 194 18.28 -15.24 7.79
C VAL A 194 19.10 -16.14 6.85
N THR A 195 18.83 -17.43 6.89
CA THR A 195 19.57 -18.41 6.09
C THR A 195 19.20 -18.34 4.61
N ASP A 196 20.12 -18.77 3.75
CA ASP A 196 19.84 -18.93 2.32
C ASP A 196 18.68 -19.92 2.06
N GLU A 197 18.53 -20.94 2.90
CA GLU A 197 17.40 -21.87 2.82
C GLU A 197 16.06 -21.16 3.07
N LEU A 198 16.00 -20.28 4.06
CA LEU A 198 14.81 -19.47 4.34
C LEU A 198 14.51 -18.51 3.19
N ILE A 199 15.52 -17.84 2.62
CA ILE A 199 15.33 -16.98 1.44
C ILE A 199 14.76 -17.77 0.26
N LEU A 200 15.34 -18.93 -0.05
CA LEU A 200 14.86 -19.79 -1.13
C LEU A 200 13.44 -20.27 -0.88
N ALA A 201 13.11 -20.66 0.35
CA ALA A 201 11.76 -21.05 0.75
C ALA A 201 10.77 -19.90 0.57
N TYR A 202 11.14 -18.69 1.00
CA TYR A 202 10.31 -17.48 0.83
C TYR A 202 10.07 -17.15 -0.64
N VAL A 203 11.11 -17.16 -1.48
CA VAL A 203 10.99 -16.88 -2.92
C VAL A 203 10.02 -17.87 -3.59
N ARG A 204 10.06 -19.16 -3.22
CA ARG A 204 9.14 -20.18 -3.74
C ARG A 204 7.67 -19.90 -3.44
N THR A 205 7.36 -19.17 -2.36
CA THR A 205 5.97 -18.75 -2.08
C THR A 205 5.45 -17.70 -3.05
N ARG A 206 6.36 -17.03 -3.78
CA ARG A 206 6.10 -15.88 -4.66
C ARG A 206 5.48 -14.68 -3.96
N GLU A 207 5.41 -14.67 -2.62
CA GLU A 207 4.81 -13.58 -1.87
C GLU A 207 5.49 -12.24 -2.17
N GLY A 208 6.81 -12.21 -2.32
CA GLY A 208 7.55 -10.98 -2.63
C GLY A 208 7.59 -10.58 -4.11
N ALA A 209 7.10 -11.42 -5.03
CA ALA A 209 7.39 -11.26 -6.47
C ALA A 209 6.77 -10.00 -7.09
N ASP A 210 5.66 -9.51 -6.53
CA ASP A 210 4.96 -8.30 -6.99
C ASP A 210 5.28 -7.04 -6.16
N LYS A 211 6.33 -7.08 -5.32
CA LYS A 211 6.66 -6.04 -4.35
C LYS A 211 8.04 -5.44 -4.60
N ALA A 212 8.17 -4.14 -4.39
CA ALA A 212 9.47 -3.46 -4.38
C ALA A 212 10.37 -4.08 -3.30
N GLY A 213 11.66 -4.28 -3.61
CA GLY A 213 12.60 -4.97 -2.72
C GLY A 213 12.33 -6.47 -2.53
N GLY A 214 11.31 -7.04 -3.18
CA GLY A 214 11.08 -8.48 -3.17
C GLY A 214 10.56 -9.04 -1.84
N TYR A 215 9.99 -8.25 -0.93
CA TYR A 215 9.41 -8.80 0.30
C TYR A 215 8.12 -8.07 0.70
N GLY A 216 7.31 -8.72 1.54
CA GLY A 216 6.10 -8.15 2.10
C GLY A 216 6.11 -8.20 3.62
N LEU A 217 5.97 -7.04 4.28
CA LEU A 217 5.86 -7.00 5.74
C LEU A 217 4.57 -7.66 6.25
N GLN A 218 3.50 -7.60 5.46
CA GLN A 218 2.24 -8.25 5.76
C GLN A 218 2.23 -9.67 5.17
N GLY A 219 2.80 -10.63 5.89
CA GLY A 219 2.91 -12.02 5.44
C GLY A 219 4.16 -12.72 5.98
N LEU A 220 4.62 -13.73 5.27
CA LEU A 220 5.84 -14.49 5.62
C LEU A 220 7.09 -13.63 5.53
N GLY A 221 7.07 -12.55 4.74
CA GLY A 221 8.21 -11.65 4.62
C GLY A 221 8.55 -10.91 5.92
N SER A 222 7.65 -10.88 6.91
CA SER A 222 7.96 -10.35 8.25
C SER A 222 9.04 -11.16 8.97
N ILE A 223 9.23 -12.44 8.62
CA ILE A 223 10.26 -13.32 9.19
C ILE A 223 11.66 -12.81 8.81
N LEU A 224 11.78 -12.07 7.69
CA LEU A 224 13.06 -11.53 7.21
C LEU A 224 13.48 -10.26 7.99
N VAL A 225 12.58 -9.64 8.76
CA VAL A 225 12.75 -8.31 9.34
C VAL A 225 13.06 -8.40 10.83
N GLU A 226 14.20 -7.83 11.26
CA GLU A 226 14.62 -7.71 12.65
C GLU A 226 13.95 -6.49 13.33
N LYS A 227 13.95 -5.35 12.63
CA LYS A 227 13.53 -4.07 13.21
C LYS A 227 12.96 -3.11 12.17
N ILE A 228 12.03 -2.26 12.60
CA ILE A 228 11.50 -1.15 11.81
C ILE A 228 11.63 0.14 12.64
N GLU A 229 12.16 1.19 12.02
CA GLU A 229 12.22 2.54 12.58
C GLU A 229 11.45 3.49 11.64
N GLY A 230 10.23 3.83 12.05
CA GLY A 230 9.23 4.51 11.23
C GLY A 230 7.87 3.84 11.44
N THR A 231 7.02 3.81 10.42
CA THR A 231 5.69 3.20 10.53
C THR A 231 5.56 1.95 9.65
N ALA A 232 4.98 0.88 10.22
CA ALA A 232 4.83 -0.39 9.52
C ALA A 232 3.90 -0.28 8.30
N ASP A 233 2.86 0.54 8.38
CA ASP A 233 1.94 0.81 7.28
C ASP A 233 2.58 1.56 6.11
N ASN A 234 3.63 2.36 6.36
CA ASN A 234 4.48 2.91 5.30
C ASN A 234 5.19 1.79 4.53
N VAL A 235 5.79 0.82 5.23
CA VAL A 235 6.45 -0.34 4.61
C VAL A 235 5.46 -1.20 3.82
N ILE A 236 4.23 -1.33 4.31
CA ILE A 236 3.16 -2.05 3.60
C ILE A 236 2.73 -1.30 2.32
N GLY A 237 2.84 0.03 2.33
CA GLY A 237 2.73 0.91 1.17
C GLY A 237 1.66 2.00 1.27
N MET A 238 1.13 2.29 2.47
CA MET A 238 0.21 3.41 2.72
C MET A 238 0.28 3.84 4.20
N PRO A 239 1.03 4.89 4.54
CA PRO A 239 1.08 5.40 5.90
C PRO A 239 -0.25 6.07 6.29
N LEU A 240 -1.07 5.42 7.11
CA LEU A 240 -2.45 5.79 7.41
C LEU A 240 -2.55 7.14 8.11
N LYS A 241 -1.65 7.42 9.06
CA LYS A 241 -1.58 8.71 9.76
C LYS A 241 -1.29 9.86 8.78
N ALA A 242 -0.28 9.67 7.92
CA ALA A 242 0.06 10.65 6.89
C ALA A 242 -1.08 10.83 5.89
N THR A 243 -1.75 9.74 5.51
CA THR A 243 -2.92 9.76 4.62
C THR A 243 -4.04 10.61 5.19
N LEU A 244 -4.39 10.44 6.48
CA LEU A 244 -5.43 11.25 7.11
C LEU A 244 -5.08 12.75 7.11
N LYS A 245 -3.83 13.09 7.50
CA LYS A 245 -3.35 14.48 7.47
C LYS A 245 -3.40 15.08 6.07
N LEU A 246 -3.04 14.28 5.06
CA LEU A 246 -3.06 14.69 3.66
C LEU A 246 -4.49 14.99 3.20
N ILE A 247 -5.45 14.13 3.56
CA ILE A 247 -6.88 14.32 3.28
C ILE A 247 -7.39 15.61 3.93
N GLU A 248 -7.08 15.84 5.21
CA GLU A 248 -7.47 17.07 5.91
C GLU A 248 -6.94 18.32 5.20
N THR A 249 -5.69 18.27 4.75
CA THR A 249 -5.01 19.41 4.12
C THR A 249 -5.58 19.70 2.73
N VAL A 250 -5.73 18.69 1.88
CA VAL A 250 -6.23 18.88 0.51
C VAL A 250 -7.70 19.32 0.50
N MET A 251 -8.52 18.77 1.39
CA MET A 251 -9.94 19.13 1.48
C MET A 251 -10.10 20.56 2.01
N ALA A 252 -9.30 20.96 3.00
CA ALA A 252 -9.29 22.34 3.46
C ALA A 252 -8.87 23.32 2.35
N LYS A 253 -7.87 22.97 1.53
CA LYS A 253 -7.45 23.79 0.37
C LYS A 253 -8.51 23.84 -0.73
N ALA A 254 -9.25 22.75 -0.95
CA ALA A 254 -10.29 22.68 -1.95
C ALA A 254 -11.53 23.54 -1.61
N ASP A 255 -11.84 23.65 -0.31
CA ASP A 255 -12.97 24.43 0.21
C ASP A 255 -12.62 25.93 0.40
N ASP A 256 -11.34 26.30 0.39
CA ASP A 256 -10.88 27.67 0.67
C ASP A 256 -10.85 28.52 -0.61
N GLU A 257 -11.95 29.24 -0.87
CA GLU A 257 -12.09 30.14 -2.02
C GLU A 257 -11.05 31.28 -2.03
N ASP A 258 -10.41 31.62 -0.90
CA ASP A 258 -9.61 32.85 -0.74
C ASP A 258 -8.08 32.62 -0.66
N ARG A 259 -7.58 31.38 -0.53
CA ARG A 259 -6.19 31.12 -0.07
C ARG A 259 -5.03 31.04 -1.07
N LEU A 260 -5.22 31.24 -2.38
CA LEU A 260 -4.12 31.10 -3.38
C LEU A 260 -3.60 32.43 -3.95
N LEU A 261 -3.71 33.53 -3.19
CA LEU A 261 -3.19 34.83 -3.63
C LEU A 261 -1.65 34.99 -3.54
N ASP A 262 -0.89 34.00 -3.07
CA ASP A 262 0.52 34.20 -2.66
C ASP A 262 1.56 33.19 -3.18
N ASP A 263 1.32 32.47 -4.30
CA ASP A 263 2.46 31.80 -4.96
C ASP A 263 3.00 32.70 -6.08
N PRO A 264 4.22 33.27 -5.95
CA PRO A 264 4.81 34.03 -7.03
C PRO A 264 5.05 33.08 -8.20
N VAL A 265 4.38 33.35 -9.30
CA VAL A 265 4.79 32.89 -10.62
C VAL A 265 6.25 33.33 -10.75
N LEU A 266 7.15 32.36 -10.89
CA LEU A 266 8.50 32.63 -11.35
C LEU A 266 8.33 33.20 -12.76
N GLU A 267 8.36 34.53 -12.87
CA GLU A 267 8.53 35.20 -14.15
C GLU A 267 9.93 34.82 -14.63
N ASP A 268 9.97 34.10 -15.75
CA ASP A 268 11.19 33.86 -16.51
C ASP A 268 11.78 35.23 -16.86
N GLU A 269 12.93 35.57 -16.26
CA GLU A 269 13.74 36.72 -16.69
C GLU A 269 14.34 36.35 -18.05
N ASP A 270 13.66 36.75 -19.13
CA ASP A 270 14.24 36.88 -20.45
C ASP A 270 15.32 37.98 -20.37
N GLU A 271 16.59 37.57 -20.24
CA GLU A 271 17.75 38.42 -20.48
C GLU A 271 17.78 38.82 -21.97
N GLU A 272 17.18 39.96 -22.31
CA GLU A 272 17.51 40.71 -23.52
C GLU A 272 18.91 41.33 -23.35
N GLU A 273 19.94 40.65 -23.83
CA GLU A 273 21.23 41.28 -24.14
C GLU A 273 21.05 42.26 -25.32
N GLU A 274 20.72 43.52 -25.00
CA GLU A 274 20.99 44.64 -25.90
C GLU A 274 22.50 44.89 -25.95
N GLY A 275 23.15 44.37 -26.99
CA GLY A 275 24.50 44.74 -27.36
C GLY A 275 24.51 45.63 -28.61
N GLU A 276 24.50 46.95 -28.44
CA GLU A 276 24.97 47.90 -29.46
C GLU A 276 25.67 49.11 -28.81
N GLU A 277 27.01 49.13 -28.95
CA GLU A 277 27.94 50.23 -29.34
C GLU A 277 29.30 50.17 -28.63
#